data_AF-A0A837J4I5-F1
#
_entry.id   AF-A0A837J4I5-F1
#
_cell.length_a   1.000
_cell.length_b   1.000
_cell.length_c   1.000
_cell.angle_alpha   90.00
_cell.angle_beta   90.00
_cell.angle_gamma   90.00
#
_symmetry.space_group_name_H-M   'P 1'
#
loop_
_entity.id
_entity.type
_entity.pdbx_description
1 polymer ?
#
loop_
_entity_poly.entity_id
_entity_poly.type
_entity_poly.pdbx_seq_one_letter_code
_entity_poly.pdbx_strand_id
1 'polypeptide(L)' 'MSLDKVYRKIHRLVSDNEDKDISQKEMSERIGCSLDTYSAHYRGSNKPKAAAQLLELLNMLDNDQIVMTVRTYKEEDLKD' A
#
# COMPACT_ATOMS: atom_id res chain seq x y z
N MET A 1 0.12 -10.69 -10.29
CA MET A 1 0.86 -10.85 -9.01
C MET A 1 -0.14 -10.94 -7.87
N SER A 2 0.12 -11.69 -6.78
CA SER A 2 -0.80 -11.73 -5.63
C SER A 2 -0.64 -10.48 -4.74
N LEU A 3 -1.69 -10.11 -4.00
CA LEU A 3 -1.72 -8.86 -3.23
C LEU A 3 -0.62 -8.78 -2.17
N ASP A 4 -0.34 -9.88 -1.47
CA ASP A 4 0.76 -9.97 -0.50
C ASP A 4 2.13 -9.70 -1.16
N LYS A 5 2.33 -10.18 -2.40
CA LYS A 5 3.55 -9.88 -3.17
C LYS A 5 3.63 -8.39 -3.56
N VAL A 6 2.49 -7.76 -3.86
CA VAL A 6 2.42 -6.30 -4.09
C VAL A 6 2.85 -5.55 -2.83
N TYR A 7 2.27 -5.87 -1.67
CA TYR A 7 2.65 -5.26 -0.39
C TYR A 7 4.15 -5.41 -0.10
N ARG A 8 4.69 -6.62 -0.22
CA ARG A 8 6.13 -6.88 0.00
C ARG A 8 7.02 -6.11 -0.96
N LYS A 9 6.62 -6.00 -2.23
CA LYS A 9 7.35 -5.23 -3.24
C LYS A 9 7.34 -3.74 -2.91
N ILE A 10 6.19 -3.16 -2.57
CA ILE A 10 6.08 -1.75 -2.22
C ILE A 10 6.89 -1.44 -0.97
N HIS A 11 6.77 -2.25 0.09
CA HIS A 11 7.55 -2.11 1.32
C HIS A 11 9.05 -2.02 1.01
N ARG A 12 9.56 -2.98 0.24
CA ARG A 12 10.98 -3.00 -0.16
C ARG A 12 11.37 -1.76 -0.97
N LEU A 13 10.54 -1.34 -1.92
CA LEU A 13 10.85 -0.14 -2.72
C LEU A 13 10.93 1.13 -1.86
N VAL A 14 10.09 1.26 -0.85
CA VAL A 14 10.17 2.42 0.06
C VAL A 14 11.45 2.35 0.91
N SER A 15 11.81 1.17 1.42
CA SER A 15 13.09 0.95 2.11
C SER A 15 14.30 1.28 1.24
N ASP A 16 14.31 0.78 0.00
CA ASP A 16 15.39 1.01 -0.97
C ASP A 16 15.48 2.50 -1.34
N ASN A 17 14.35 3.20 -1.51
CA ASN A 17 14.31 4.63 -1.81
C ASN A 17 14.83 5.52 -0.66
N GLU A 18 14.83 5.01 0.57
CA GLU A 18 15.27 5.72 1.76
C GLU A 18 16.63 5.23 2.29
N ASP A 19 17.29 4.31 1.56
CA ASP A 19 18.52 3.64 1.99
C ASP A 19 18.44 3.11 3.44
N LYS A 20 17.26 2.60 3.82
CA LYS A 20 16.92 2.23 5.20
C LYS A 20 16.08 0.95 5.23
N ASP A 21 16.46 0.00 6.10
CA ASP A 21 15.58 -1.14 6.43
C ASP A 21 14.44 -0.66 7.34
N ILE A 22 13.26 -0.44 6.75
CA ILE A 22 12.11 0.13 7.45
C ILE A 22 11.28 -1.02 8.01
N SER A 23 11.10 -1.06 9.33
CA SER A 23 10.31 -2.12 9.95
C SER A 23 8.82 -2.08 9.54
N GLN A 24 8.12 -3.21 9.65
CA GLN A 24 6.66 -3.25 9.47
C GLN A 24 5.92 -2.33 10.44
N LYS A 25 6.46 -2.14 11.66
CA LYS A 25 5.92 -1.22 12.66
C LYS A 25 5.99 0.23 12.15
N GLU A 26 7.15 0.65 11.68
CA GLU A 26 7.34 2.00 11.15
C GLU A 26 6.46 2.25 9.91
N MET A 27 6.35 1.29 8.99
CA MET A 27 5.43 1.42 7.86
C MET A 27 3.98 1.53 8.30
N SER A 28 3.55 0.72 9.28
CA SER A 28 2.17 0.77 9.78
C SER A 28 1.83 2.12 10.39
N GLU A 29 2.79 2.72 11.11
CA GLU A 29 2.65 4.06 11.70
C GLU A 29 2.56 5.14 10.60
N ARG A 30 3.40 5.06 9.56
CA ARG A 30 3.40 6.03 8.44
C ARG A 30 2.09 6.04 7.64
N ILE A 31 1.44 4.89 7.48
CA ILE A 31 0.19 4.77 6.71
C ILE A 31 -1.07 4.74 7.58
N GLY A 32 -0.94 4.96 8.90
CA GLY A 32 -2.09 5.06 9.80
C GLY A 32 -2.85 3.76 10.06
N CYS A 33 -2.18 2.59 10.04
CA CYS A 33 -2.83 1.31 10.34
C CYS A 33 -2.16 0.59 11.53
N SER A 34 -2.84 -0.39 12.12
CA SER A 34 -2.23 -1.20 13.18
C SER A 34 -1.16 -2.14 12.63
N LEU A 35 -0.16 -2.46 13.45
CA LEU A 35 0.90 -3.42 13.11
C LEU A 35 0.31 -4.79 12.72
N ASP A 36 -0.74 -5.24 13.40
CA ASP A 36 -1.40 -6.51 13.10
C ASP A 36 -2.04 -6.52 11.71
N THR A 37 -2.74 -5.44 11.36
CA THR A 37 -3.35 -5.26 10.02
C THR A 37 -2.27 -5.25 8.95
N TYR A 38 -1.20 -4.47 9.14
CA TYR A 38 -0.07 -4.42 8.21
C TYR A 38 0.55 -5.80 8.03
N SER A 39 0.84 -6.49 9.14
CA SER A 39 1.46 -7.82 9.14
C SER A 39 0.58 -8.86 8.45
N ALA A 40 -0.74 -8.81 8.65
CA ALA A 40 -1.70 -9.70 8.01
C ALA A 40 -1.73 -9.51 6.48
N HIS A 41 -1.69 -8.26 6.00
CA HIS A 41 -1.57 -7.97 4.57
C HIS A 41 -0.22 -8.42 4.00
N TYR A 42 0.87 -8.16 4.72
CA TYR A 42 2.23 -8.57 4.31
C TYR A 42 2.38 -10.09 4.18
N ARG A 43 1.77 -10.86 5.09
CA ARG A 43 1.76 -12.34 5.05
C ARG A 43 0.72 -12.91 4.09
N GLY A 44 -0.27 -12.12 3.68
CA GLY A 44 -1.37 -12.55 2.83
C GLY A 44 -2.46 -13.36 3.54
N SER A 45 -2.48 -13.33 4.88
CA SER A 45 -3.52 -13.99 5.69
C SER A 45 -4.86 -13.24 5.67
N ASN A 46 -4.82 -11.92 5.41
CA ASN A 46 -5.99 -11.11 5.13
C ASN A 46 -5.92 -10.60 3.67
N LYS A 47 -6.96 -10.90 2.89
CA LYS A 47 -7.09 -10.49 1.47
C LYS A 47 -8.11 -9.36 1.37
N PRO A 48 -7.72 -8.10 1.59
CA PRO A 48 -8.65 -6.98 1.51
C PRO A 48 -9.15 -6.84 0.06
N LYS A 49 -10.41 -7.23 -0.15
CA LYS A 49 -11.05 -7.23 -1.47
C LYS A 49 -11.05 -5.84 -2.10
N ALA A 50 -11.27 -4.80 -1.29
CA ALA A 50 -11.23 -3.41 -1.72
C ALA A 50 -9.87 -3.00 -2.31
N ALA A 51 -8.75 -3.42 -1.69
CA ALA A 51 -7.41 -3.12 -2.20
C ALA A 51 -7.14 -3.83 -3.54
N ALA A 52 -7.61 -5.07 -3.70
CA ALA A 52 -7.50 -5.77 -4.97
C ALA A 52 -8.31 -5.06 -6.07
N GLN A 53 -9.55 -4.66 -5.77
CA GLN A 53 -10.38 -3.92 -6.72
C GLN A 53 -9.76 -2.57 -7.11
N LEU A 54 -9.18 -1.84 -6.15
CA LEU A 54 -8.48 -0.57 -6.43
C LEU A 54 -7.29 -0.78 -7.38
N LEU A 55 -6.47 -1.81 -7.16
CA LEU A 55 -5.35 -2.12 -8.05
C LEU A 55 -5.82 -2.50 -9.47
N GLU A 56 -6.92 -3.25 -9.59
CA GLU A 56 -7.51 -3.57 -10.90
C GLU A 56 -8.00 -2.31 -11.63
N LEU A 57 -8.65 -1.38 -10.91
CA LEU A 57 -9.06 -0.09 -11.48
C LEU A 57 -7.85 0.74 -11.92
N LEU A 58 -6.79 0.80 -11.12
CA LEU A 58 -5.56 1.51 -11.48
C LEU A 58 -4.88 0.89 -12.72
N ASN A 59 -4.93 -0.43 -12.89
CA ASN A 59 -4.37 -1.10 -14.08
C ASN A 59 -5.14 -0.80 -15.39
N MET A 60 -6.35 -0.24 -15.31
CA MET A 60 -7.10 0.18 -16.50
C MET A 60 -6.69 1.57 -17.01
N LEU A 61 -5.87 2.29 -16.25
CA LEU A 61 -5.38 3.64 -16.57
C LEU A 61 -4.00 3.58 -17.22
N ASP A 62 -3.64 4.64 -17.95
CA ASP A 62 -2.26 4.84 -18.41
C ASP A 62 -1.32 5.28 -17.26
N ASN A 63 -0.02 5.28 -17.51
CA ASN A 63 0.99 5.58 -16.49
C ASN A 63 0.83 6.99 -15.88
N ASP A 64 0.52 8.00 -16.70
CA ASP A 64 0.41 9.39 -16.24
C ASP A 64 -0.86 9.57 -15.40
N GLN A 65 -1.96 8.93 -15.82
CA GLN A 65 -3.20 8.86 -15.07
C GLN A 65 -3.01 8.16 -13.72
N ILE A 66 -2.29 7.03 -13.66
CA ILE A 66 -1.98 6.34 -12.40
C ILE A 66 -1.22 7.28 -11.45
N VAL A 67 -0.14 7.91 -11.93
CA VAL A 67 0.67 8.81 -11.11
C VAL A 67 -0.15 9.99 -10.63
N MET A 68 -0.91 10.63 -11.51
CA MET A 68 -1.78 11.75 -11.16
C MET A 68 -2.79 11.33 -10.09
N THR A 69 -3.58 10.28 -10.33
CA THR A 69 -4.62 9.80 -9.40
C THR A 69 -4.05 9.47 -8.02
N VAL A 70 -2.94 8.72 -7.96
CA VAL A 70 -2.33 8.32 -6.68
C VAL A 70 -1.72 9.52 -5.94
N ARG A 71 -1.11 10.48 -6.65
CA ARG A 71 -0.46 11.65 -6.02
C ARG A 71 -1.45 12.74 -5.61
N THR A 72 -2.61 12.83 -6.26
CA THR A 72 -3.68 13.77 -5.88
C THR A 72 -4.54 13.25 -4.73
N TYR A 73 -4.50 11.95 -4.45
CA TYR A 73 -5.22 11.39 -3.32
C TYR A 73 -4.77 12.07 -2.02
N LYS A 74 -5.73 12.65 -1.33
CA LYS A 74 -5.58 13.15 0.03
C LYS A 74 -6.61 12.44 0.88
N GLU A 75 -6.17 11.90 1.99
CA GLU A 75 -7.05 11.35 3.02
C GLU A 75 -7.69 12.54 3.75
N GLU A 76 -8.75 13.13 3.17
CA GLU A 76 -9.49 14.22 3.81
C GLU A 76 -10.62 13.69 4.73
N ASP A 77 -11.06 12.43 4.59
CA ASP A 77 -12.32 11.92 5.18
C ASP A 77 -12.22 10.56 5.93
N LEU A 78 -11.18 10.30 6.71
CA LEU A 78 -11.18 9.14 7.64
C LEU A 78 -11.19 9.53 9.13
N LYS A 79 -11.57 10.78 9.42
CA LYS A 79 -11.88 11.26 10.78
C LYS A 79 -13.40 11.25 10.99
N ASP A 80 -13.96 10.06 11.17
CA ASP A 80 -15.23 9.86 11.88
C ASP A 80 -14.96 9.08 13.17
#